data_AF-A0A3D9DQL0-F1
#
_entry.id   AF-A0A3D9DQL0-F1
#
_cell.length_a   1.000
_cell.length_b   1.000
_cell.length_c   1.000
_cell.angle_alpha   90.00
_cell.angle_beta   90.00
_cell.angle_gamma   90.00
#
_symmetry.space_group_name_H-M   'P 1'
#
loop_
_entity.id
_entity.type
_entity.pdbx_description
1 polymer ?
#
loop_
_entity_poly.entity_id
_entity_poly.type
_entity_poly.pdbx_seq_one_letter_code
_entity_poly.pdbx_strand_id
1 'polypeptide(L)'
;MKKIVLTAFLFCSPFFFSQKSMNYVRISYGSICCGTPSTKPVTNYLKKFEKSNKLRAFEILEQGGLGREGEFNLYIGTDKLNKKQKAAFIKGLQSVIISQNKVRKQDSDGTVDFDPAVTVYKSDLADIENLTIYKK
;
A
#
# COMPACT_ATOMS: atom_id res chain seq x y z
N MET A 1 -15.62 -39.39 -49.43
CA MET A 1 -15.45 -37.96 -49.12
C MET A 1 -16.59 -37.50 -48.20
N LYS A 2 -16.29 -37.17 -46.94
CA LYS A 2 -16.83 -36.02 -46.18
C LYS A 2 -16.32 -36.14 -44.73
N LYS A 3 -15.60 -35.10 -44.33
CA LYS A 3 -14.76 -35.04 -43.14
C LYS A 3 -15.62 -34.74 -41.92
N ILE A 4 -15.48 -35.53 -40.85
CA ILE A 4 -16.02 -35.19 -39.54
C ILE A 4 -15.09 -34.12 -38.97
N VAL A 5 -15.56 -32.87 -38.95
CA VAL A 5 -14.82 -31.73 -38.40
C VAL A 5 -14.93 -31.83 -36.88
N LEU A 6 -13.80 -32.15 -36.24
CA LEU A 6 -13.63 -32.12 -34.79
C LEU A 6 -13.66 -30.65 -34.33
N THR A 7 -14.75 -30.22 -33.70
CA THR A 7 -14.86 -28.89 -33.10
C THR A 7 -14.11 -28.88 -31.77
N ALA A 8 -12.83 -28.55 -31.79
CA ALA A 8 -12.06 -28.26 -30.59
C ALA A 8 -12.46 -26.88 -30.05
N PHE A 9 -13.29 -26.85 -29.00
CA PHE A 9 -13.47 -25.65 -28.19
C PHE A 9 -12.19 -25.41 -27.38
N LEU A 10 -11.27 -24.63 -27.96
CA LEU A 10 -10.16 -24.03 -27.22
C LEU A 10 -10.74 -23.02 -26.24
N PHE A 11 -10.93 -23.47 -24.99
CA PHE A 11 -11.24 -22.63 -23.84
C PHE A 11 -9.98 -21.82 -23.48
N CYS A 12 -9.59 -20.90 -24.35
CA CYS A 12 -8.60 -19.88 -24.04
C CYS A 12 -9.27 -18.86 -23.13
N SER A 13 -9.39 -19.17 -21.84
CA SER A 13 -9.57 -18.12 -20.84
C SER A 13 -8.32 -17.25 -20.92
N PRO A 14 -8.38 -15.97 -21.35
CA PRO A 14 -7.30 -15.06 -21.04
C PRO A 14 -7.22 -15.03 -19.52
N PHE A 15 -6.10 -15.52 -18.97
CA PHE A 15 -5.77 -15.31 -17.58
C PHE A 15 -5.92 -13.81 -17.33
N PHE A 16 -6.94 -13.42 -16.56
CA PHE A 16 -7.02 -12.07 -16.03
C PHE A 16 -5.81 -11.93 -15.12
N PHE A 17 -4.72 -11.37 -15.67
CA PHE A 17 -3.61 -10.87 -14.87
C PHE A 17 -4.24 -9.98 -13.81
N SER A 18 -4.17 -10.42 -12.55
CA SER A 18 -4.50 -9.62 -11.38
C SER A 18 -3.72 -8.32 -11.53
N GLN A 19 -4.39 -7.27 -11.99
CA GLN A 19 -3.75 -5.98 -12.24
C GLN A 19 -3.07 -5.56 -10.93
N LYS A 20 -1.73 -5.48 -10.95
CA LYS A 20 -0.96 -4.83 -9.88
C LYS A 20 -1.60 -3.47 -9.61
N SER A 21 -1.64 -3.07 -8.35
CA SER A 21 -2.29 -1.81 -7.93
C SER A 21 -1.83 -0.67 -8.85
N MET A 22 -2.78 0.08 -9.39
CA MET A 22 -2.54 1.29 -10.18
C MET A 22 -2.55 2.54 -9.30
N ASN A 23 -3.25 2.51 -8.16
CA ASN A 23 -3.43 3.64 -7.27
C ASN A 23 -2.94 3.31 -5.85
N TYR A 24 -2.01 4.11 -5.34
CA TYR A 24 -1.43 3.96 -4.02
C TYR A 24 -1.73 5.19 -3.17
N VAL A 25 -1.78 4.97 -1.85
CA VAL A 25 -1.56 6.05 -0.88
C VAL A 25 -0.12 5.96 -0.38
N ARG A 26 0.51 7.12 -0.15
CA ARG A 26 1.87 7.21 0.38
C ARG A 26 1.85 7.53 1.87
N ILE A 27 2.63 6.80 2.64
CA ILE A 27 2.89 7.06 4.05
C ILE A 27 4.39 7.27 4.22
N SER A 28 4.80 8.41 4.74
CA SER A 28 6.20 8.77 4.91
C SER A 28 6.62 8.58 6.36
N TYR A 29 7.74 7.91 6.59
CA TYR A 29 8.33 7.69 7.91
C TYR A 29 9.61 8.50 7.99
N GLY A 30 9.53 9.63 8.71
CA GLY A 30 10.65 10.53 8.97
C GLY A 30 11.28 10.26 10.34
N SER A 31 12.50 10.73 10.51
CA SER A 31 13.26 10.68 11.77
C SER A 31 13.45 12.10 12.34
N ILE A 32 13.85 12.21 13.61
CA ILE A 32 14.31 13.47 14.23
C ILE A 32 15.67 13.23 14.88
N CYS A 33 15.75 12.19 15.72
CA CYS A 33 16.98 11.51 16.07
C CYS A 33 16.72 10.01 16.11
N CYS A 34 17.75 9.24 15.80
CA CYS A 34 17.87 7.88 16.24
C CYS A 34 16.82 6.94 15.59
N GLY A 35 16.33 7.30 14.39
CA GLY A 35 15.53 6.42 13.53
C GLY A 35 14.05 6.77 13.37
N THR A 36 13.37 5.97 12.55
CA THR A 36 11.96 6.16 12.21
C THR A 36 11.00 5.51 13.21
N PRO A 37 9.74 5.99 13.29
CA PRO A 37 8.68 5.32 14.04
C PRO A 37 8.40 3.90 13.55
N SER A 38 7.85 3.07 14.44
CA SER A 38 7.40 1.72 14.09
C SER A 38 6.25 1.74 13.07
N THR A 39 6.29 0.83 12.09
CA THR A 39 5.17 0.58 11.15
C THR A 39 4.00 -0.18 11.77
N LYS A 40 4.13 -0.68 13.01
CA LYS A 40 3.12 -1.54 13.66
C LYS A 40 1.72 -0.94 13.70
N PRO A 41 1.51 0.35 14.04
CA PRO A 41 0.16 0.92 14.08
C PRO A 41 -0.52 0.87 12.71
N VAL A 42 0.20 1.29 11.66
CA VAL A 42 -0.27 1.25 10.27
C VAL A 42 -0.51 -0.20 9.82
N THR A 43 0.46 -1.09 9.96
CA THR A 43 0.33 -2.49 9.48
C THR A 43 -0.76 -3.27 10.24
N ASN A 44 -0.98 -2.99 11.53
CA ASN A 44 -2.10 -3.55 12.29
C ASN A 44 -3.44 -3.01 11.79
N TYR A 45 -3.51 -1.72 11.47
CA TYR A 45 -4.70 -1.14 10.84
C TYR A 45 -5.01 -1.83 9.51
N LEU A 46 -4.01 -2.02 8.64
CA LEU A 46 -4.19 -2.72 7.36
C LEU A 46 -4.73 -4.13 7.56
N LYS A 47 -4.14 -4.92 8.48
CA LYS A 47 -4.61 -6.28 8.80
C LYS A 47 -6.05 -6.30 9.31
N LYS A 48 -6.41 -5.36 10.20
CA LYS A 48 -7.77 -5.23 10.71
C LYS A 48 -8.74 -4.85 9.60
N PHE A 49 -8.38 -3.89 8.75
CA PHE A 49 -9.21 -3.43 7.65
C PHE A 49 -9.44 -4.54 6.61
N GLU A 50 -8.38 -5.31 6.28
CA GLU A 50 -8.44 -6.51 5.44
C GLU A 50 -9.49 -7.50 5.98
N LYS A 51 -9.36 -7.87 7.27
CA LYS A 51 -10.24 -8.84 7.93
C LYS A 51 -11.69 -8.36 7.98
N SER A 52 -11.91 -7.12 8.43
CA SER A 52 -13.26 -6.56 8.59
C SER A 52 -14.00 -6.40 7.27
N ASN A 53 -13.29 -6.19 6.17
CA ASN A 53 -13.88 -6.02 4.83
C ASN A 53 -13.76 -7.27 3.95
N LYS A 54 -13.28 -8.40 4.50
CA LYS A 54 -13.04 -9.66 3.76
C LYS A 54 -12.19 -9.47 2.49
N LEU A 55 -11.17 -8.61 2.57
CA LEU A 55 -10.26 -8.31 1.46
C LEU A 55 -9.07 -9.27 1.47
N ARG A 56 -8.49 -9.53 0.30
CA ARG A 56 -7.12 -10.07 0.20
C ARG A 56 -6.13 -9.11 0.85
N ALA A 57 -4.90 -9.55 1.10
CA ALA A 57 -3.84 -8.70 1.62
C ALA A 57 -3.60 -7.46 0.74
N PHE A 58 -3.24 -6.33 1.34
CA PHE A 58 -2.78 -5.15 0.62
C PHE A 58 -1.43 -5.41 -0.04
N GLU A 59 -1.26 -4.95 -1.27
CA GLU A 59 0.07 -4.75 -1.82
C GLU A 59 0.69 -3.55 -1.09
N ILE A 60 1.91 -3.74 -0.61
CA ILE A 60 2.68 -2.71 0.09
C ILE A 60 4.05 -2.68 -0.55
N LEU A 61 4.43 -1.52 -1.06
CA LEU A 61 5.78 -1.26 -1.54
C LEU A 61 6.49 -0.36 -0.54
N GLU A 62 7.78 -0.58 -0.36
CA GLU A 62 8.65 0.23 0.49
C GLU A 62 9.72 0.89 -0.38
N GLN A 63 9.84 2.20 -0.27
CA GLN A 63 10.97 2.95 -0.81
C GLN A 63 11.87 3.34 0.35
N GLY A 64 13.04 2.70 0.43
CA GLY A 64 14.05 3.00 1.44
C GLY A 64 15.04 4.07 0.98
N GLY A 65 16.02 4.36 1.83
CA GLY A 65 17.15 5.24 1.49
C GLY A 65 16.77 6.71 1.36
N LEU A 66 15.70 7.16 2.03
CA LEU A 66 15.24 8.56 1.97
C LEU A 66 15.98 9.48 2.94
N GLY A 67 16.86 8.93 3.77
CA GLY A 67 17.69 9.69 4.69
C GLY A 67 18.72 8.81 5.39
N ARG A 68 19.37 9.40 6.40
CA ARG A 68 20.51 8.80 7.09
C ARG A 68 20.12 7.89 8.26
N GLU A 69 18.91 8.01 8.76
CA GLU A 69 18.44 7.29 9.94
C GLU A 69 17.46 6.17 9.59
N GLY A 70 17.33 5.86 8.30
CA GLY A 70 16.47 4.79 7.80
C GLY A 70 15.08 5.26 7.42
N GLU A 71 14.93 6.51 7.00
CA GLU A 71 13.70 7.10 6.47
C GLU A 71 13.23 6.36 5.21
N PHE A 72 11.92 6.17 5.12
CA PHE A 72 11.30 5.40 4.04
C PHE A 72 9.86 5.83 3.78
N ASN A 73 9.35 5.49 2.60
CA ASN A 73 7.94 5.59 2.26
C ASN A 73 7.32 4.20 2.15
N LEU A 74 6.08 4.06 2.61
CA LEU A 74 5.22 2.94 2.26
C LEU A 74 4.17 3.39 1.25
N TYR A 75 3.97 2.58 0.21
CA TYR A 75 2.91 2.75 -0.78
C TYR A 75 1.91 1.62 -0.63
N ILE A 76 0.68 1.95 -0.23
CA ILE A 76 -0.39 0.96 -0.01
C ILE A 76 -1.34 0.96 -1.21
N GLY A 77 -1.48 -0.17 -1.87
CA GLY A 77 -2.33 -0.30 -3.06
C GLY A 77 -3.83 -0.26 -2.73
N THR A 78 -4.61 0.57 -3.41
CA THR A 78 -6.02 0.85 -3.04
C THR A 78 -7.06 0.41 -4.07
N ASP A 79 -6.67 -0.15 -5.22
CA ASP A 79 -7.61 -0.47 -6.31
C ASP A 79 -8.67 -1.52 -5.97
N LYS A 80 -8.39 -2.39 -5.01
CA LYS A 80 -9.36 -3.38 -4.52
C LYS A 80 -10.48 -2.78 -3.67
N LEU A 81 -10.40 -1.48 -3.32
CA LEU A 81 -11.36 -0.81 -2.47
C LEU A 81 -12.43 -0.13 -3.32
N ASN A 82 -13.71 -0.40 -3.03
CA ASN A 82 -14.79 0.43 -3.59
C ASN A 82 -14.78 1.84 -2.97
N LYS A 83 -15.54 2.78 -3.56
CA LYS A 83 -15.58 4.19 -3.11
C LYS A 83 -15.83 4.36 -1.61
N LYS A 84 -16.78 3.61 -1.04
CA LYS A 84 -17.12 3.67 0.40
C LYS A 84 -15.98 3.11 1.25
N GLN A 85 -15.40 1.99 0.85
CA GLN A 85 -14.24 1.39 1.52
C GLN A 85 -13.03 2.31 1.45
N LYS A 86 -12.73 2.94 0.30
CA LYS A 86 -11.62 3.87 0.15
C LYS A 86 -11.77 5.08 1.07
N ALA A 87 -12.97 5.67 1.18
CA ALA A 87 -13.22 6.77 2.10
C ALA A 87 -13.04 6.36 3.58
N ALA A 88 -13.57 5.21 3.97
CA ALA A 88 -13.39 4.67 5.33
C ALA A 88 -11.92 4.29 5.61
N PHE A 89 -11.22 3.79 4.59
CA PHE A 89 -9.82 3.43 4.65
C PHE A 89 -8.95 4.66 4.93
N ILE A 90 -9.10 5.71 4.12
CA ILE A 90 -8.34 6.95 4.25
C ILE A 90 -8.57 7.59 5.63
N LYS A 91 -9.84 7.70 6.06
CA LYS A 91 -10.19 8.26 7.37
C LYS A 91 -9.60 7.45 8.53
N GLY A 92 -9.69 6.12 8.45
CA GLY A 92 -9.14 5.24 9.49
C GLY A 92 -7.62 5.32 9.55
N LEU A 93 -6.94 5.28 8.41
CA LEU A 93 -5.49 5.42 8.31
C LEU A 93 -5.01 6.74 8.90
N GLN A 94 -5.66 7.85 8.54
CA GLN A 94 -5.36 9.17 9.07
C GLN A 94 -5.51 9.21 10.60
N SER A 95 -6.59 8.62 11.14
CA SER A 95 -6.79 8.55 12.59
C SER A 95 -5.70 7.75 13.31
N VAL A 96 -5.22 6.66 12.71
CA VAL A 96 -4.12 5.85 13.28
C VAL A 96 -2.82 6.65 13.31
N ILE A 97 -2.50 7.35 12.23
CA ILE A 97 -1.27 8.15 12.11
C ILE A 97 -1.30 9.34 13.08
N ILE A 98 -2.43 10.05 13.18
CA ILE A 98 -2.60 11.12 14.17
C ILE A 98 -2.40 10.58 15.59
N SER A 99 -3.01 9.43 15.91
CA SER A 99 -2.84 8.82 17.23
C SER A 99 -1.40 8.39 17.50
N GLN A 100 -0.70 7.85 16.50
CA GLN A 100 0.69 7.44 16.62
C GLN A 100 1.60 8.65 16.87
N ASN A 101 1.42 9.73 16.09
CA ASN A 101 2.21 10.95 16.26
C ASN A 101 1.91 11.69 17.56
N LYS A 102 0.70 11.54 18.13
CA LYS A 102 0.33 12.17 19.40
C LYS A 102 1.07 11.56 20.60
N VAL A 103 1.37 10.27 20.56
CA VAL A 103 2.01 9.54 21.67
C VAL A 103 3.53 9.49 21.59
N ARG A 104 4.11 10.04 20.51
CA ARG A 104 5.57 10.09 20.30
C ARG A 104 6.22 11.11 21.24
N LYS A 105 7.49 10.90 21.59
CA LYS A 105 8.32 11.95 22.22
C LYS A 105 8.66 13.00 21.18
N GLN A 106 8.16 14.22 21.35
CA GLN A 106 8.19 15.22 20.29
C GLN A 106 9.61 15.61 19.82
N ASP A 107 10.58 15.55 20.72
CA ASP A 107 11.96 16.02 20.51
C ASP A 107 12.94 14.91 20.10
N SER A 108 12.53 13.64 20.13
CA SER A 108 13.41 12.51 19.82
C SER A 108 12.82 11.57 18.79
N ASP A 109 11.52 11.30 18.86
CA ASP A 109 10.88 10.31 18.02
C ASP A 109 10.49 10.95 16.68
N GLY A 110 10.83 10.27 15.59
CA GLY A 110 10.42 10.65 14.24
C GLY A 110 8.90 10.74 14.05
N THR A 111 8.48 11.10 12.84
CA THR A 111 7.07 11.33 12.50
C THR A 111 6.59 10.42 11.40
N VAL A 112 5.31 10.06 11.44
CA VAL A 112 4.63 9.40 10.32
C VAL A 112 3.74 10.42 9.63
N ASP A 113 3.93 10.66 8.33
CA ASP A 113 3.13 11.59 7.56
C ASP A 113 2.25 10.88 6.53
N PHE A 114 1.06 11.44 6.30
CA PHE A 114 0.10 10.95 5.33
C PHE A 114 -0.80 12.07 4.83
N ASP A 115 -0.72 12.34 3.53
CA ASP A 115 -1.62 13.25 2.84
C ASP A 115 -2.78 12.47 2.19
N PRO A 116 -4.02 12.61 2.70
CA PRO A 116 -5.19 11.91 2.16
C PRO A 116 -5.65 12.45 0.80
N ALA A 117 -5.19 13.62 0.36
CA ALA A 117 -5.53 14.21 -0.93
C ALA A 117 -4.64 13.68 -2.06
N VAL A 118 -3.46 13.16 -1.73
CA VAL A 118 -2.50 12.65 -2.71
C VAL A 118 -2.79 11.19 -3.03
N THR A 119 -3.00 10.92 -4.32
CA THR A 119 -2.94 9.56 -4.87
C THR A 119 -1.66 9.43 -5.68
N VAL A 120 -0.91 8.36 -5.45
CA VAL A 120 0.29 8.03 -6.21
C VAL A 120 -0.06 6.97 -7.23
N TYR A 121 0.27 7.21 -8.49
CA TYR A 121 0.00 6.27 -9.57
C TYR A 121 1.17 5.32 -9.76
N LYS A 122 0.90 4.13 -10.29
CA LYS A 122 1.95 3.15 -10.60
C LYS A 122 3.01 3.69 -11.56
N SER A 123 2.63 4.59 -12.48
CA SER A 123 3.58 5.29 -13.36
C SER A 123 4.61 6.09 -12.55
N ASP A 124 4.17 6.74 -11.48
CA ASP A 124 5.02 7.56 -10.63
C ASP A 124 6.03 6.71 -9.84
N LEU A 125 5.73 5.42 -9.65
CA LEU A 125 6.60 4.47 -8.95
C LEU A 125 7.58 3.74 -9.88
N ALA A 126 7.39 3.81 -11.20
CA ALA A 126 8.21 3.05 -12.16
C ALA A 126 9.66 3.52 -12.17
N ASP A 127 9.89 4.81 -11.91
CA ASP A 127 11.20 5.45 -11.97
C ASP A 127 11.80 5.71 -10.58
N ILE A 128 11.15 5.21 -9.52
CA ILE A 128 11.61 5.40 -8.15
C ILE A 128 12.70 4.38 -7.79
N GLU A 129 13.86 4.89 -7.39
CA GLU A 129 14.94 4.08 -6.85
C GLU A 129 14.60 3.47 -5.49
N ASN A 130 15.26 2.35 -5.16
CA ASN A 130 15.15 1.67 -3.87
C ASN A 130 13.72 1.23 -3.49
N LEU A 131 12.86 1.00 -4.49
CA LEU A 131 11.50 0.49 -4.32
C LEU A 131 11.50 -1.04 -4.27
N THR A 132 10.97 -1.61 -3.18
CA THR A 132 10.89 -3.06 -2.97
C THR A 132 9.52 -3.47 -2.46
N ILE A 133 9.22 -4.77 -2.52
CA ILE A 133 8.00 -5.31 -1.91
C ILE A 133 8.21 -5.40 -0.40
N TYR A 134 7.33 -4.75 0.36
CA TYR A 134 7.37 -4.81 1.82
C TYR A 134 7.01 -6.21 2.31
N LYS A 135 7.97 -6.88 2.95
CA LYS A 135 7.77 -8.21 3.53
C LYS A 135 7.40 -8.06 5.01
N LYS A 136 6.20 -8.52 5.36
CA LYS A 136 5.64 -8.52 6.72
C LYS A 136 6.40 -9.42 7.67
#